data_AF-A0A7G5N2W7-F1
#
_entry.id   AF-A0A7G5N2W7-F1
#
_cell.length_a   1.000
_cell.length_b   1.000
_cell.length_c   1.000
_cell.angle_alpha   90.00
_cell.angle_beta   90.00
_cell.angle_gamma   90.00
#
_symmetry.space_group_name_H-M   'P 1'
#
loop_
_entity.id
_entity.type
_entity.pdbx_description
1 polymer ?
#
loop_
_entity_poly.entity_id
_entity_poly.type
_entity_poly.pdbx_seq_one_letter_code
_entity_poly.pdbx_strand_id
1 'polypeptide(L)' 'MKNGEGYTDNTAGKAIYEADRLPKHIMDVVHTLKLVAGMVGLRIKSVELEDRKSGKRYLYGR' A
#
# COMPACT_ATOMS: atom_id res chain seq x y z
N MET A 1 -12.35 -5.90 -20.79
CA MET A 1 -13.43 -6.74 -21.36
C MET A 1 -14.54 -6.85 -20.32
N LYS A 2 -15.80 -6.65 -20.70
CA LYS A 2 -16.97 -6.84 -19.81
C LYS A 2 -17.46 -8.27 -19.98
N ASN A 3 -17.90 -8.93 -18.89
CA ASN A 3 -18.59 -10.22 -18.97
C ASN A 3 -20.05 -10.02 -19.41
N GLY A 4 -20.66 -11.10 -19.94
CA GLY A 4 -21.95 -11.09 -20.64
C GLY A 4 -23.19 -10.75 -19.80
N GLU A 5 -23.04 -10.35 -18.53
CA GLU A 5 -24.15 -10.04 -17.62
C GLU A 5 -24.26 -8.52 -17.32
N GLY A 6 -23.54 -7.68 -18.05
CA GLY A 6 -23.70 -6.22 -17.98
C GLY A 6 -23.09 -5.54 -16.74
N TYR A 7 -22.54 -6.30 -15.79
CA TYR A 7 -21.71 -5.74 -14.72
C TYR A 7 -20.30 -5.45 -15.21
N THR A 8 -19.77 -4.30 -14.81
CA THR A 8 -18.37 -3.97 -15.09
C THR A 8 -17.50 -4.86 -14.22
N ASP A 9 -16.93 -5.92 -14.79
CA ASP A 9 -15.91 -6.72 -14.12
C ASP A 9 -14.67 -5.84 -13.88
N ASN A 10 -14.59 -5.30 -12.66
CA ASN A 10 -13.49 -4.46 -12.18
C ASN A 10 -12.34 -5.30 -11.60
N THR A 11 -12.36 -6.64 -11.76
CA THR A 11 -11.38 -7.54 -11.14
C THR A 11 -10.00 -7.34 -11.75
N ALA A 12 -9.94 -7.11 -13.07
CA ALA A 12 -8.68 -6.79 -13.77
C ALA A 12 -8.12 -5.40 -13.42
N GLY A 13 -8.98 -4.40 -13.16
CA GLY A 13 -8.56 -3.05 -12.77
C GLY A 13 -8.06 -2.95 -11.34
N LYS A 14 -8.66 -3.71 -10.42
CA LYS A 14 -8.19 -3.83 -9.03
C LYS A 14 -6.83 -4.52 -8.94
N ALA A 15 -6.59 -5.57 -9.73
CA ALA A 15 -5.31 -6.28 -9.73
C ALA A 15 -4.12 -5.38 -10.14
N ILE A 16 -4.30 -4.48 -11.10
CA ILE A 16 -3.25 -3.54 -11.53
C ILE A 16 -3.07 -2.41 -10.51
N TYR A 17 -4.16 -1.93 -9.89
CA TYR A 17 -4.09 -0.91 -8.83
C TYR A 17 -3.52 -1.45 -7.50
N GLU A 18 -3.67 -2.76 -7.23
CA GLU A 18 -3.13 -3.43 -6.04
C GLU A 18 -1.68 -3.89 -6.20
N ALA A 19 -1.19 -4.09 -7.43
CA ALA A 19 0.20 -4.48 -7.70
C ALA A 19 1.23 -3.41 -7.26
N ASP A 20 0.81 -2.14 -7.23
CA ASP A 20 1.63 -1.00 -6.79
C ASP A 20 1.31 -0.57 -5.34
N ARG A 21 0.38 -1.27 -4.69
CA ARG A 21 -0.09 -0.93 -3.34
C ARG A 21 0.59 -1.83 -2.32
N LEU A 22 1.11 -1.22 -1.27
CA LEU A 22 1.65 -1.94 -0.12
C LEU A 22 0.61 -2.93 0.42
N PRO A 23 1.00 -4.16 0.79
CA PRO A 23 0.12 -5.10 1.49
C PRO A 23 -0.54 -4.40 2.67
N LYS A 24 -1.83 -4.70 2.92
CA LYS A 24 -2.63 -3.99 3.94
C LYS A 24 -1.94 -3.88 5.30
N HIS A 25 -1.38 -4.98 5.80
CA HIS A 25 -0.67 -5.01 7.07
C HIS A 25 0.56 -4.08 7.10
N ILE A 26 1.24 -3.88 5.96
CA ILE A 26 2.37 -2.94 5.83
C ILE A 26 1.86 -1.49 5.81
N MET A 27 0.76 -1.24 5.11
CA MET A 27 0.12 0.08 5.07
C MET A 27 -0.38 0.52 6.45
N ASP A 28 -0.93 -0.41 7.24
CA ASP A 28 -1.37 -0.15 8.61
C ASP A 28 -0.19 0.29 9.50
N VAL A 29 0.96 -0.40 9.40
CA VAL A 29 2.20 0.00 10.11
C VAL A 29 2.67 1.39 9.69
N VAL A 30 2.70 1.68 8.37
CA VAL A 30 3.07 3.01 7.85
C VAL A 30 2.14 4.09 8.38
N HIS A 31 0.84 3.80 8.47
CA HIS A 31 -0.14 4.74 9.01
C HIS A 31 0.11 5.04 10.50
N THR A 32 0.34 4.02 11.32
CA THR A 32 0.67 4.20 12.74
C THR A 32 1.93 5.03 12.93
N LEU A 33 3.00 4.78 12.15
CA LEU A 33 4.23 5.56 12.22
C LEU A 33 3.98 7.05 11.94
N LYS A 34 3.12 7.36 10.97
CA LYS A 34 2.76 8.75 10.66
C LYS A 34 1.98 9.42 11.77
N LEU A 35 1.05 8.71 12.41
CA LEU A 35 0.30 9.25 13.54
C LEU A 35 1.25 9.62 14.69
N VAL A 36 2.16 8.71 15.04
CA VAL A 36 3.16 8.94 16.10
C VAL A 36 4.08 10.11 15.73
N ALA A 37 4.58 10.19 14.50
CA ALA A 37 5.37 11.34 14.06
C ALA A 37 4.57 12.66 14.15
N GLY A 38 3.29 12.62 13.77
CA GLY A 38 2.40 13.78 13.83
C GLY A 38 2.19 14.31 15.25
N MET A 39 2.20 13.44 16.28
CA MET A 39 2.08 13.85 17.68
C MET A 39 3.20 14.80 18.14
N VAL A 40 4.37 14.74 17.50
CA VAL A 40 5.53 15.59 17.80
C VAL A 40 5.81 16.62 16.69
N GLY A 41 4.83 16.89 15.82
CA GLY A 41 4.95 17.87 14.74
C GLY A 41 5.82 17.43 13.56
N LEU A 42 6.14 16.14 13.45
CA LEU A 42 6.96 15.60 12.38
C LEU A 42 6.09 14.98 11.28
N ARG A 43 6.56 15.11 10.03
CA ARG A 43 5.95 14.46 8.87
C ARG A 43 6.93 13.49 8.23
N ILE A 44 6.57 12.21 8.22
CA ILE A 44 7.30 11.19 7.47
C ILE A 44 7.14 11.45 5.97
N LYS A 45 8.27 11.64 5.27
CA LYS A 45 8.32 11.88 3.82
C LYS A 45 8.31 10.59 3.02
N SER A 46 9.11 9.61 3.44
CA SER A 46 9.16 8.28 2.85
C SER A 46 9.45 7.22 3.93
N VAL A 47 9.09 5.97 3.67
CA VAL A 47 9.40 4.81 4.52
C VAL A 47 9.85 3.66 3.63
N GLU A 48 11.01 3.08 3.92
CA GLU A 48 11.47 1.83 3.34
C GLU A 48 11.33 0.72 4.39
N LEU A 49 10.68 -0.37 4.02
CA LEU A 49 10.46 -1.54 4.87
C LEU A 49 11.00 -2.77 4.14
N GLU A 50 11.71 -3.63 4.86
CA GLU A 50 12.22 -4.89 4.34
C GLU A 50 11.61 -6.04 5.13
N ASP A 51 10.99 -6.99 4.44
CA ASP A 51 10.56 -8.23 5.05
C ASP A 51 11.79 -9.07 5.39
N ARG A 52 12.06 -9.26 6.69
CA ARG A 52 13.26 -9.94 7.18
C ARG A 52 13.40 -11.40 6.75
N LYS A 53 12.31 -12.05 6.33
CA LYS A 53 12.31 -13.47 5.96
C LYS A 53 12.57 -13.66 4.47
N SER A 54 12.01 -12.79 3.63
CA SER A 54 12.05 -12.87 2.17
C SER A 54 13.01 -11.86 1.53
N GLY A 55 13.48 -10.86 2.28
CA GLY A 55 14.26 -9.73 1.77
C GLY A 55 13.46 -8.77 0.90
N LYS A 56 12.13 -8.93 0.81
CA LYS A 56 11.28 -8.11 -0.05
C LYS A 56 11.20 -6.69 0.49
N ARG A 57 11.47 -5.72 -0.37
CA ARG A 57 11.42 -4.30 -0.04
C ARG A 57 10.11 -3.66 -0.43
N TYR A 58 9.69 -2.72 0.39
CA TYR A 58 8.45 -1.99 0.30
C TYR A 58 8.74 -0.51 0.52
N LEU A 59 8.38 0.33 -0.45
CA LEU A 59 8.58 1.77 -0.38
C LEU A 59 7.24 2.47 -0.26
N TYR A 60 7.13 3.36 0.72
CA TYR A 60 6.04 4.30 0.85
C TYR A 60 6.54 5.72 0.63
N GLY A 61 5.81 6.50 -0.17
CA GLY A 61 6.12 7.91 -0.44
C GLY A 61 7.10 8.05 -1.60
N ARG A 62 6.59 8.53 -2.73
CA ARG A 62 7.37 9.03 -3.86
C ARG A 62 6.96 10.46 -4.12
#